data_AF-A0A8U0A705-F1
#
_entry.id   AF-A0A8U0A705-F1
#
_cell.length_a   1.000
_cell.length_b   1.000
_cell.length_c   1.000
_cell.angle_alpha   90.00
_cell.angle_beta   90.00
_cell.angle_gamma   90.00
#
_symmetry.space_group_name_H-M   'P 1'
#
loop_
_entity.id
_entity.type
_entity.pdbx_description
1 polymer ?
#
loop_
_entity_poly.entity_id
_entity_poly.type
_entity_poly.pdbx_seq_one_letter_code
_entity_poly.pdbx_strand_id
1 'polypeptide(L)'
;MSNSDQGKSLTNGITSRRQVLRALGAVGVIGTAGMSWPVSARSSITLDGQISGWQGVSPDDIADETNPTLTFEPGEAVTVEWTNRDGMGHNFVVVDGNEQELLSSDIMAEQGETQTVEFTATEEMSEYFCQPHPQSMRGSVEITGSTEDDEQTETDGDDETDPSPFTKRQLASDLTDPMAIEIAPDGRVFYTTRGGNFSEDAEDETTGTGRVGVIDPESGEITTALEIDVYTGQEDGLQGLAFDPAFEENGWVYLFYSPPNEVVGDEPYNQLSRFRVRGNSIDPDCEVEILRVPTQRETCCHAGGDIEFGPSGDLYLSTGDDTNPHESDGYTPIDERDGREPYDAQRTAANTADLRGKILRISPEDDGSYSVPDDNLFPQDEYAAEIEDGLVRPEIYVMGVRNPFRMSVDQKTGVLHYADYGPDAGEWDAGRGPIGIVEINSVSEPMNAGWPYVRGPNHPYVEYDFETEESDGPFDPANPVNGSPNNDGLEELPSVRPATLWYPFSWDAYTDAPDYAAVPDEAPWPTLEGGAPMGGPVYRYSDDSGAGALPEEYDGKHFIAEWGANWLKTVEYAEDGSVTDIAAFMPNAKLLSPMDLEIGPNGVLYLLEWGEGYEGSNAGIYRIEHDGQSG
;
A
#
# COMPACT_ATOMS: atom_id res chain seq x y z
N MET A 1 -65.97 3.10 -26.53
CA MET A 1 -66.15 2.09 -27.59
C MET A 1 -64.78 1.91 -28.23
N SER A 2 -63.92 1.03 -27.72
CA SER A 2 -63.71 -0.38 -28.17
C SER A 2 -63.51 -0.45 -29.70
N ASN A 3 -62.47 -1.04 -30.29
CA ASN A 3 -61.69 -2.21 -29.87
C ASN A 3 -60.39 -2.31 -30.70
N SER A 4 -59.31 -2.78 -30.06
CA SER A 4 -58.29 -3.78 -30.48
C SER A 4 -57.99 -4.06 -31.97
N ASP A 5 -56.71 -4.18 -32.38
CA ASP A 5 -55.91 -5.42 -32.21
C ASP A 5 -54.43 -5.30 -32.68
N GLN A 6 -53.54 -5.85 -31.85
CA GLN A 6 -52.21 -6.51 -32.00
C GLN A 6 -51.24 -6.24 -33.18
N GLY A 7 -49.95 -6.07 -32.81
CA GLY A 7 -48.79 -6.24 -33.71
C GLY A 7 -47.40 -6.11 -33.04
N LYS A 8 -46.97 -7.17 -32.32
CA LYS A 8 -45.60 -7.75 -32.12
C LYS A 8 -44.37 -6.80 -32.07
N SER A 9 -43.68 -6.69 -30.92
CA SER A 9 -42.53 -7.53 -30.47
C SER A 9 -41.43 -7.74 -31.51
N LEU A 10 -40.29 -7.05 -31.30
CA LEU A 10 -38.96 -7.39 -31.84
C LEU A 10 -37.98 -7.31 -30.67
N THR A 11 -37.95 -8.38 -29.87
CA THR A 11 -36.76 -8.75 -29.10
C THR A 11 -35.69 -9.18 -30.11
N ASN A 12 -34.65 -8.37 -30.29
CA ASN A 12 -33.43 -8.84 -30.94
C ASN A 12 -32.75 -9.79 -29.96
N GLY A 13 -32.86 -11.09 -30.24
CA GLY A 13 -32.12 -12.11 -29.53
C GLY A 13 -30.63 -11.96 -29.86
N ILE A 14 -29.85 -11.59 -28.85
CA ILE A 14 -28.44 -11.94 -28.82
C ILE A 14 -28.43 -13.45 -28.59
N THR A 15 -28.15 -14.21 -29.64
CA THR A 15 -27.84 -15.64 -29.51
C THR A 15 -26.51 -15.74 -28.78
N SER A 16 -26.52 -15.98 -27.46
CA SER A 16 -25.27 -16.28 -26.74
C SER A 16 -24.67 -17.56 -27.32
N ARG A 17 -23.39 -17.51 -27.66
CA ARG A 17 -22.62 -18.71 -28.01
C ARG A 17 -22.18 -19.32 -26.69
N ARG A 18 -22.77 -20.46 -26.33
CA ARG A 18 -22.28 -21.26 -25.19
C ARG A 18 -21.10 -22.11 -25.63
N GLN A 19 -19.93 -21.84 -25.07
CA GLN A 19 -18.79 -22.76 -25.13
C GLN A 19 -18.78 -23.60 -23.83
N VAL A 20 -18.73 -24.93 -23.98
CA VAL A 20 -18.61 -25.86 -22.84
C VAL A 20 -17.26 -26.55 -22.95
N LEU A 21 -16.35 -26.24 -22.03
CA LEU A 21 -15.07 -26.91 -21.89
C LEU A 21 -15.18 -27.97 -20.79
N ARG A 22 -14.69 -29.19 -21.07
CA ARG A 22 -14.56 -30.26 -20.08
C ARG A 22 -13.10 -30.60 -19.89
N ALA A 23 -12.53 -30.21 -18.76
CA ALA A 23 -11.21 -30.68 -18.34
C ALA A 23 -11.36 -32.06 -17.68
N LEU A 24 -10.70 -33.08 -18.25
CA LEU A 24 -10.49 -34.36 -17.57
C LEU A 24 -9.11 -34.30 -16.93
N GLY A 25 -9.04 -33.95 -15.64
CA GLY A 25 -7.83 -34.13 -14.83
C GLY A 25 -7.38 -35.59 -14.84
N ALA A 26 -6.11 -35.83 -15.16
CA ALA A 26 -5.54 -37.17 -15.27
C ALA A 26 -5.31 -37.80 -13.89
N VAL A 27 -6.31 -38.45 -13.31
CA VAL A 27 -6.14 -39.26 -12.10
C VAL A 27 -5.54 -40.63 -12.46
N GLY A 28 -4.37 -40.92 -11.89
CA GLY A 28 -3.68 -42.21 -12.01
C GLY A 28 -4.53 -43.38 -11.49
N VAL A 29 -4.56 -44.47 -12.28
CA VAL A 29 -5.33 -45.68 -11.98
C VAL A 29 -4.75 -46.43 -10.78
N ILE A 30 -5.54 -46.58 -9.70
CA ILE A 30 -5.35 -47.66 -8.71
C ILE A 30 -6.69 -48.38 -8.47
N GLY A 31 -6.69 -49.70 -8.76
CA GLY A 31 -7.39 -50.75 -8.01
C GLY A 31 -8.91 -50.68 -7.83
N THR A 32 -9.64 -51.48 -8.61
CA THR A 32 -11.06 -51.78 -8.39
C THR A 32 -11.32 -52.49 -7.06
N ALA A 33 -12.09 -51.86 -6.17
CA ALA A 33 -12.97 -52.54 -5.22
C ALA A 33 -14.26 -51.73 -5.08
N GLY A 34 -15.40 -52.37 -5.34
CA GLY A 34 -16.70 -51.71 -5.45
C GLY A 34 -17.14 -51.06 -4.14
N MET A 35 -17.27 -49.74 -4.17
CA MET A 35 -18.11 -48.96 -3.27
C MET A 35 -19.09 -48.18 -4.15
N SER A 36 -20.37 -48.32 -3.84
CA SER A 36 -21.41 -47.45 -4.40
C SER A 36 -21.16 -46.04 -3.90
N TRP A 37 -20.72 -45.15 -4.79
CA TRP A 37 -20.56 -43.74 -4.47
C TRP A 37 -21.96 -43.15 -4.25
N PRO A 38 -22.18 -42.39 -3.16
CA PRO A 38 -23.35 -41.53 -3.06
C PRO A 38 -23.36 -40.56 -4.25
N VAL A 39 -24.54 -40.06 -4.60
CA VAL A 39 -24.67 -39.00 -5.61
C VAL A 39 -23.83 -37.82 -5.10
N SER A 40 -22.69 -37.51 -5.73
CA SER A 40 -21.89 -36.33 -5.37
C SER A 40 -22.80 -35.09 -5.39
N ALA A 41 -22.67 -34.24 -4.37
CA ALA A 41 -23.25 -32.91 -4.37
C ALA A 41 -22.88 -32.20 -5.68
N ARG A 42 -23.75 -31.28 -6.11
CA ARG A 42 -23.53 -30.49 -7.32
C ARG A 42 -23.90 -29.05 -7.03
N SER A 43 -22.93 -28.16 -7.19
CA SER A 43 -23.11 -26.73 -7.09
C SER A 43 -23.07 -26.08 -8.46
N SER A 44 -23.90 -25.05 -8.62
CA SER A 44 -23.98 -24.24 -9.83
C SER A 44 -23.81 -22.79 -9.42
N ILE A 45 -22.71 -22.20 -9.84
CA ILE A 45 -22.35 -20.80 -9.58
C ILE A 45 -22.60 -20.00 -10.85
N THR A 46 -23.13 -18.80 -10.70
CA THR A 46 -23.24 -17.81 -11.77
C THR A 46 -22.57 -16.51 -11.36
N LEU A 47 -21.66 -16.03 -12.21
CA LEU A 47 -20.93 -14.77 -12.02
C LEU A 47 -21.12 -13.84 -13.23
N ASP A 48 -20.89 -12.57 -13.02
CA ASP A 48 -20.75 -11.54 -14.05
C ASP A 48 -19.31 -11.00 -13.98
N GLY A 49 -18.58 -11.03 -15.10
CA GLY A 49 -17.18 -10.60 -15.17
C GLY A 49 -17.05 -9.19 -15.72
N GLN A 50 -16.40 -8.31 -14.97
CA GLN A 50 -16.04 -6.95 -15.37
C GLN A 50 -14.74 -6.53 -14.69
N ILE A 51 -13.99 -5.56 -15.24
CA ILE A 51 -12.69 -5.14 -14.71
C ILE A 51 -12.72 -4.69 -13.25
N SER A 52 -13.86 -4.30 -12.71
CA SER A 52 -14.02 -3.94 -11.29
C SER A 52 -14.18 -5.15 -10.36
N GLY A 53 -14.35 -6.36 -10.89
CA GLY A 53 -14.47 -7.60 -10.11
C GLY A 53 -15.40 -8.66 -10.71
N TRP A 54 -15.36 -9.86 -10.11
CA TRP A 54 -16.37 -10.88 -10.33
C TRP A 54 -17.62 -10.58 -9.51
N GLN A 55 -18.71 -10.19 -10.15
CA GLN A 55 -19.96 -9.96 -9.45
C GLN A 55 -20.74 -11.27 -9.31
N GLY A 56 -21.08 -11.66 -8.09
CA GLY A 56 -21.91 -12.84 -7.85
C GLY A 56 -23.36 -12.63 -8.28
N VAL A 57 -23.94 -13.64 -8.94
CA VAL A 57 -25.32 -13.61 -9.47
C VAL A 57 -26.19 -14.70 -8.86
N SER A 58 -25.65 -15.90 -8.66
CA SER A 58 -26.37 -17.04 -8.07
C SER A 58 -25.36 -18.07 -7.55
N PRO A 59 -25.61 -18.74 -6.40
CA PRO A 59 -26.80 -18.71 -5.55
C PRO A 59 -27.04 -17.36 -4.85
N ASP A 60 -28.22 -17.20 -4.22
CA ASP A 60 -28.61 -15.96 -3.51
C ASP A 60 -27.57 -15.55 -2.45
N ASP A 61 -26.84 -16.51 -1.89
CA ASP A 61 -25.83 -16.29 -0.84
C ASP A 61 -24.55 -15.60 -1.34
N ILE A 62 -24.34 -15.50 -2.66
CA ILE A 62 -23.23 -14.72 -3.26
C ILE A 62 -23.75 -13.57 -4.13
N ALA A 63 -25.07 -13.39 -4.22
CA ALA A 63 -25.66 -12.42 -5.13
C ALA A 63 -25.29 -11.00 -4.71
N ASP A 64 -24.91 -10.17 -5.68
CA ASP A 64 -24.51 -8.78 -5.48
C ASP A 64 -23.21 -8.58 -4.65
N GLU A 65 -22.48 -9.65 -4.34
CA GLU A 65 -21.12 -9.57 -3.78
C GLU A 65 -20.06 -9.44 -4.88
N THR A 66 -19.06 -8.58 -4.66
CA THR A 66 -17.89 -8.46 -5.53
C THR A 66 -16.80 -9.42 -5.05
N ASN A 67 -16.28 -10.23 -5.97
CA ASN A 67 -15.32 -11.30 -5.72
C ASN A 67 -15.75 -12.27 -4.60
N PRO A 68 -16.97 -12.83 -4.66
CA PRO A 68 -17.53 -13.63 -3.57
C PRO A 68 -16.67 -14.85 -3.26
N THR A 69 -16.65 -15.27 -2.00
CA THR A 69 -16.09 -16.57 -1.61
C THR A 69 -16.93 -17.70 -2.17
N LEU A 70 -16.30 -18.63 -2.88
CA LEU A 70 -16.97 -19.80 -3.46
C LEU A 70 -16.79 -21.02 -2.57
N THR A 71 -17.84 -21.39 -1.85
CA THR A 71 -17.80 -22.50 -0.89
C THR A 71 -18.28 -23.83 -1.50
N PHE A 72 -17.50 -24.90 -1.35
CA PHE A 72 -17.81 -26.25 -1.86
C PHE A 72 -17.53 -27.35 -0.83
N GLU A 73 -18.00 -28.57 -1.06
CA GLU A 73 -17.56 -29.77 -0.31
C GLU A 73 -16.43 -30.52 -1.08
N PRO A 74 -15.47 -31.18 -0.41
CA PRO A 74 -14.48 -32.02 -1.09
C PRO A 74 -15.12 -33.08 -1.99
N GLY A 75 -14.72 -33.13 -3.27
CA GLY A 75 -15.26 -34.07 -4.26
C GLY A 75 -16.62 -33.69 -4.85
N GLU A 76 -17.12 -32.49 -4.54
CA GLU A 76 -18.31 -31.91 -5.16
C GLU A 76 -18.09 -31.61 -6.65
N ALA A 77 -19.09 -31.89 -7.49
CA ALA A 77 -19.03 -31.53 -8.90
C ALA A 77 -19.59 -30.11 -9.11
N VAL A 78 -18.73 -29.16 -9.46
CA VAL A 78 -19.04 -27.73 -9.57
C VAL A 78 -19.19 -27.32 -11.04
N THR A 79 -20.14 -26.42 -11.29
CA THR A 79 -20.30 -25.74 -12.59
C THR A 79 -20.32 -24.23 -12.34
N VAL A 80 -19.39 -23.49 -12.93
CA VAL A 80 -19.37 -22.02 -12.91
C VAL A 80 -19.73 -21.53 -14.30
N GLU A 81 -20.86 -20.84 -14.44
CA GLU A 81 -21.25 -20.10 -15.64
C GLU A 81 -20.97 -18.61 -15.40
N TRP A 82 -20.29 -17.93 -16.30
CA TRP A 82 -20.03 -16.50 -16.14
C TRP A 82 -20.22 -15.72 -17.43
N THR A 83 -20.70 -14.47 -17.31
CA THR A 83 -21.00 -13.59 -18.45
C THR A 83 -20.11 -12.35 -18.44
N ASN A 84 -19.45 -12.06 -19.55
CA ASN A 84 -18.66 -10.84 -19.72
C ASN A 84 -19.59 -9.61 -19.80
N ARG A 85 -19.41 -8.60 -18.94
CA ARG A 85 -20.29 -7.42 -18.85
C ARG A 85 -19.72 -6.14 -19.41
N ASP A 86 -18.43 -6.06 -19.67
CA ASP A 86 -17.75 -4.83 -20.10
C ASP A 86 -17.09 -4.93 -21.49
N GLY A 87 -16.96 -6.13 -22.05
CA GLY A 87 -16.30 -6.38 -23.34
C GLY A 87 -14.77 -6.42 -23.27
N MET A 88 -14.19 -6.40 -22.07
CA MET A 88 -12.74 -6.59 -21.86
C MET A 88 -12.39 -8.08 -21.88
N GLY A 89 -11.12 -8.41 -22.04
CA GLY A 89 -10.66 -9.80 -22.09
C GLY A 89 -10.71 -10.44 -20.70
N HIS A 90 -11.54 -11.46 -20.51
CA HIS A 90 -11.69 -12.16 -19.23
C HIS A 90 -11.53 -13.67 -19.38
N ASN A 91 -10.98 -14.34 -18.37
CA ASN A 91 -11.05 -15.79 -18.20
C ASN A 91 -11.22 -16.16 -16.72
N PHE A 92 -11.66 -17.38 -16.44
CA PHE A 92 -11.84 -17.88 -15.08
C PHE A 92 -10.78 -18.95 -14.78
N VAL A 93 -9.93 -18.67 -13.80
CA VAL A 93 -8.82 -19.52 -13.36
C VAL A 93 -9.04 -19.91 -11.92
N VAL A 94 -8.70 -21.16 -11.55
CA VAL A 94 -8.65 -21.64 -10.16
C VAL A 94 -7.24 -22.12 -9.87
N VAL A 95 -6.69 -21.74 -8.72
CA VAL A 95 -5.35 -22.10 -8.26
C VAL A 95 -5.37 -22.83 -6.92
N ASP A 96 -4.25 -23.47 -6.59
CA ASP A 96 -3.98 -23.94 -5.25
C ASP A 96 -3.35 -22.86 -4.34
N GLY A 97 -3.15 -23.19 -3.06
CA GLY A 97 -2.54 -22.29 -2.08
C GLY A 97 -1.09 -21.86 -2.39
N ASN A 98 -0.47 -22.41 -3.44
CA ASN A 98 0.85 -21.99 -3.95
C ASN A 98 0.75 -21.30 -5.33
N GLU A 99 -0.45 -20.83 -5.69
CA GLU A 99 -0.79 -20.23 -6.99
C GLU A 99 -0.57 -21.15 -8.21
N GLN A 100 -0.47 -22.47 -8.02
CA GLN A 100 -0.41 -23.39 -9.15
C GLN A 100 -1.77 -23.50 -9.83
N GLU A 101 -1.82 -23.21 -11.13
CA GLU A 101 -3.05 -23.32 -11.93
C GLU A 101 -3.60 -24.76 -11.90
N LEU A 102 -4.80 -24.91 -11.33
CA LEU A 102 -5.55 -26.16 -11.30
C LEU A 102 -6.51 -26.25 -12.50
N LEU A 103 -7.04 -25.10 -12.94
CA LEU A 103 -7.99 -24.95 -14.03
C LEU A 103 -7.88 -23.55 -14.61
N SER A 104 -8.01 -23.43 -15.94
CA SER A 104 -8.16 -22.14 -16.63
C SER A 104 -9.14 -22.26 -17.79
N SER A 105 -9.92 -21.21 -18.03
CA SER A 105 -10.80 -21.07 -19.19
C SER A 105 -10.15 -20.24 -20.30
N ASP A 106 -10.65 -20.37 -21.54
CA ASP A 106 -10.21 -19.51 -22.64
C ASP A 106 -10.66 -18.06 -22.39
N ILE A 107 -9.82 -17.08 -22.75
CA ILE A 107 -10.16 -15.65 -22.68
C ILE A 107 -11.27 -15.30 -23.68
N MET A 108 -12.32 -14.64 -23.19
CA MET A 108 -13.38 -14.03 -24.02
C MET A 108 -13.35 -12.51 -23.91
N ALA A 109 -13.59 -11.80 -25.02
CA ALA A 109 -13.58 -10.33 -25.09
C ALA A 109 -14.82 -9.78 -25.82
N GLU A 110 -15.93 -10.53 -25.86
CA GLU A 110 -17.21 -10.07 -26.42
C GLU A 110 -18.20 -9.80 -25.28
N GLN A 111 -18.65 -8.55 -25.17
CA GLN A 111 -19.64 -8.16 -24.16
C GLN A 111 -20.94 -8.97 -24.32
N GLY A 112 -21.38 -9.60 -23.25
CA GLY A 112 -22.55 -10.49 -23.21
C GLY A 112 -22.27 -11.92 -23.64
N GLU A 113 -21.03 -12.30 -23.96
CA GLU A 113 -20.63 -13.70 -24.11
C GLU A 113 -20.61 -14.40 -22.74
N THR A 114 -20.93 -15.69 -22.74
CA THR A 114 -20.99 -16.52 -21.53
C THR A 114 -20.15 -17.78 -21.73
N GLN A 115 -19.33 -18.15 -20.74
CA GLN A 115 -18.60 -19.41 -20.70
C GLN A 115 -18.96 -20.21 -19.47
N THR A 116 -18.78 -21.52 -19.57
CA THR A 116 -19.03 -22.45 -18.47
C THR A 116 -17.81 -23.33 -18.25
N VAL A 117 -17.36 -23.41 -17.00
CA VAL A 117 -16.34 -24.37 -16.55
C VAL A 117 -16.97 -25.40 -15.62
N GLU A 118 -16.66 -26.68 -15.85
CA GLU A 118 -17.07 -27.81 -15.01
C GLU A 118 -15.82 -28.42 -14.35
N PHE A 119 -15.80 -28.54 -13.02
CA PHE A 119 -14.70 -29.16 -12.28
C PHE A 119 -15.18 -29.96 -11.06
N THR A 120 -14.26 -30.63 -10.38
CA THR A 120 -14.51 -31.30 -9.09
C THR A 120 -13.72 -30.57 -8.02
N ALA A 121 -14.40 -30.11 -6.96
CA ALA A 121 -13.75 -29.39 -5.86
C ALA A 121 -12.74 -30.30 -5.14
N THR A 122 -11.54 -29.78 -4.91
CA THR A 122 -10.47 -30.46 -4.16
C THR A 122 -10.04 -29.59 -2.99
N GLU A 123 -9.51 -30.22 -1.93
CA GLU A 123 -8.96 -29.51 -0.75
C GLU A 123 -7.77 -28.60 -1.08
N GLU A 124 -7.19 -28.75 -2.28
CA GLU A 124 -6.08 -27.92 -2.76
C GLU A 124 -6.55 -26.56 -3.28
N MET A 125 -7.82 -26.41 -3.69
CA MET A 125 -8.34 -25.15 -4.28
C MET A 125 -8.41 -24.06 -3.21
N SER A 126 -7.79 -22.91 -3.50
CA SER A 126 -7.72 -21.77 -2.58
C SER A 126 -8.37 -20.50 -3.13
N GLU A 127 -8.19 -20.22 -4.42
CA GLU A 127 -8.60 -18.96 -5.03
C GLU A 127 -9.04 -19.16 -6.48
N TYR A 128 -9.81 -18.19 -6.97
CA TYR A 128 -10.13 -18.04 -8.38
C TYR A 128 -9.90 -16.60 -8.85
N PHE A 129 -9.46 -16.42 -10.09
CA PHE A 129 -9.19 -15.09 -10.62
C PHE A 129 -9.28 -14.99 -12.15
N CYS A 130 -9.17 -13.75 -12.65
CA CYS A 130 -9.04 -13.41 -14.06
C CYS A 130 -7.58 -13.07 -14.40
N GLN A 131 -6.94 -13.78 -15.33
CA GLN A 131 -5.52 -13.56 -15.66
C GLN A 131 -5.22 -12.15 -16.22
N PRO A 132 -6.06 -11.57 -17.09
CA PRO A 132 -5.89 -10.19 -17.54
C PRO A 132 -6.09 -9.13 -16.43
N HIS A 133 -6.82 -9.44 -15.37
CA HIS A 133 -7.20 -8.50 -14.30
C HIS A 133 -7.04 -9.13 -12.90
N PRO A 134 -5.83 -9.62 -12.54
CA PRO A 134 -5.65 -10.51 -11.38
C PRO A 134 -5.73 -9.79 -10.03
N GLN A 135 -5.66 -8.45 -10.04
CA GLN A 135 -5.75 -7.59 -8.85
C GLN A 135 -7.19 -7.25 -8.48
N SER A 136 -8.04 -7.02 -9.48
CA SER A 136 -9.43 -6.59 -9.27
C SER A 136 -10.45 -7.71 -9.37
N MET A 137 -10.15 -8.77 -10.13
CA MET A 137 -11.05 -9.90 -10.36
C MET A 137 -10.49 -11.19 -9.75
N ARG A 138 -10.39 -11.23 -8.42
CA ARG A 138 -9.87 -12.36 -7.63
C ARG A 138 -10.72 -12.57 -6.38
N GLY A 139 -11.14 -13.80 -6.13
CA GLY A 139 -11.89 -14.19 -4.93
C GLY A 139 -11.44 -15.55 -4.38
N SER A 140 -11.86 -15.87 -3.16
CA SER A 140 -11.45 -17.09 -2.45
C SER A 140 -12.33 -18.30 -2.76
N VAL A 141 -11.79 -19.50 -2.58
CA VAL A 141 -12.49 -20.79 -2.62
C VAL A 141 -12.39 -21.44 -1.25
N GLU A 142 -13.53 -21.76 -0.64
CA GLU A 142 -13.59 -22.46 0.65
C GLU A 142 -14.08 -23.90 0.48
N ILE A 143 -13.46 -24.83 1.20
CA ILE A 143 -13.82 -26.25 1.15
C ILE A 143 -14.39 -26.69 2.50
N THR A 144 -15.72 -26.69 2.62
CA THR A 144 -16.46 -27.12 3.82
C THR A 144 -16.28 -28.61 4.10
N GLY A 145 -15.61 -28.94 5.21
CA GLY A 145 -15.31 -30.32 5.59
C GLY A 145 -13.88 -30.57 6.06
N SER A 146 -12.98 -29.59 5.90
CA SER A 146 -11.80 -29.47 6.78
C SER A 146 -12.32 -29.18 8.19
N THR A 147 -12.26 -30.16 9.07
CA THR A 147 -12.81 -30.07 10.43
C THR A 147 -12.07 -29.02 11.27
N GLU A 148 -12.69 -27.87 11.47
CA GLU A 148 -12.61 -27.11 12.72
C GLU A 148 -13.79 -27.57 13.59
N ASP A 149 -13.49 -28.28 14.67
CA ASP A 149 -14.48 -28.68 15.68
C ASP A 149 -14.37 -27.66 16.83
N ASP A 150 -15.37 -26.79 16.92
CA ASP A 150 -15.65 -25.88 18.02
C ASP A 150 -15.76 -26.62 19.36
N GLU A 151 -14.75 -26.51 20.23
CA GLU A 151 -14.95 -26.51 21.68
C GLU A 151 -14.04 -25.46 22.34
N GLN A 152 -14.69 -24.47 22.99
CA GLN A 152 -14.10 -23.53 23.92
C GLN A 152 -13.26 -24.25 24.99
N THR A 153 -11.95 -24.26 24.78
CA THR A 153 -10.94 -24.32 25.84
C THR A 153 -9.77 -23.48 25.37
N GLU A 154 -9.25 -22.63 26.25
CA GLU A 154 -8.04 -21.85 26.01
C GLU A 154 -6.96 -22.70 25.34
N THR A 155 -6.55 -22.30 24.14
CA THR A 155 -5.45 -22.91 23.41
C THR A 155 -4.57 -21.81 22.84
N ASP A 156 -3.30 -21.91 23.21
CA ASP A 156 -2.16 -21.25 22.58
C ASP A 156 -2.31 -21.24 21.05
N GLY A 157 -1.90 -20.13 20.43
CA GLY A 157 -2.01 -19.90 19.00
C GLY A 157 -1.43 -21.06 18.18
N ASP A 158 -2.19 -21.47 17.17
CA ASP A 158 -1.68 -22.35 16.12
C ASP A 158 -0.69 -21.55 15.27
N ASP A 159 0.56 -21.62 15.70
CA ASP A 159 1.76 -21.36 14.93
C ASP A 159 1.78 -22.36 13.77
N GLU A 160 1.26 -21.97 12.60
CA GLU A 160 1.69 -22.58 11.33
C GLU A 160 3.18 -22.31 11.23
N THR A 161 3.98 -23.25 11.74
CA THR A 161 5.41 -23.05 11.94
C THR A 161 6.09 -22.81 10.59
N ASP A 162 6.36 -21.54 10.27
CA ASP A 162 7.49 -21.21 9.42
C ASP A 162 8.70 -21.90 10.05
N PRO A 163 9.45 -22.77 9.33
CA PRO A 163 10.69 -23.35 9.86
C PRO A 163 11.75 -22.30 10.23
N SER A 164 11.50 -21.01 9.96
CA SER A 164 12.25 -19.91 10.54
C SER A 164 12.23 -19.94 12.08
N PRO A 165 13.28 -19.46 12.77
CA PRO A 165 13.34 -19.44 14.22
C PRO A 165 12.49 -18.30 14.82
N PHE A 166 11.37 -17.96 14.18
CA PHE A 166 10.50 -16.84 14.54
C PHE A 166 9.04 -17.28 14.61
N THR A 167 8.37 -16.89 15.69
CA THR A 167 6.92 -17.03 15.86
C THR A 167 6.24 -15.70 15.61
N LYS A 168 5.17 -15.70 14.80
CA LYS A 168 4.29 -14.55 14.59
C LYS A 168 3.11 -14.64 15.58
N ARG A 169 3.13 -13.81 16.62
CA ARG A 169 2.11 -13.80 17.68
C ARG A 169 1.16 -12.61 17.51
N GLN A 170 -0.13 -12.87 17.37
CA GLN A 170 -1.16 -11.83 17.28
C GLN A 170 -1.37 -11.11 18.62
N LEU A 171 -1.44 -9.79 18.58
CA LEU A 171 -1.79 -8.90 19.69
C LEU A 171 -3.19 -8.31 19.57
N ALA A 172 -3.61 -8.01 18.34
CA ALA A 172 -4.94 -7.51 18.02
C ALA A 172 -5.39 -8.07 16.67
N SER A 173 -6.70 -8.26 16.52
CA SER A 173 -7.37 -8.70 15.29
C SER A 173 -8.52 -7.74 14.98
N ASP A 174 -9.03 -7.85 13.75
CA ASP A 174 -10.25 -7.19 13.28
C ASP A 174 -10.22 -5.66 13.49
N LEU A 175 -9.03 -5.07 13.31
CA LEU A 175 -8.89 -3.62 13.35
C LEU A 175 -9.56 -3.02 12.12
N THR A 176 -10.23 -1.88 12.28
CA THR A 176 -10.83 -1.14 11.17
C THR A 176 -9.91 -0.01 10.76
N ASP A 177 -9.53 0.03 9.49
CA ASP A 177 -8.65 1.04 8.89
C ASP A 177 -7.43 1.37 9.77
N PRO A 178 -6.65 0.38 10.25
CA PRO A 178 -5.43 0.71 10.98
C PRO A 178 -4.46 1.44 10.04
N MET A 179 -3.73 2.42 10.55
CA MET A 179 -2.74 3.14 9.75
C MET A 179 -1.35 2.83 10.29
N ALA A 180 -0.97 3.32 11.46
CA ALA A 180 0.40 3.21 11.96
C ALA A 180 0.47 2.50 13.32
N ILE A 181 1.65 1.96 13.65
CA ILE A 181 1.99 1.47 15.00
C ILE A 181 3.22 2.19 15.54
N GLU A 182 3.35 2.28 16.86
CA GLU A 182 4.52 2.84 17.54
C GLU A 182 4.65 2.19 18.91
N ILE A 183 5.89 1.94 19.36
CA ILE A 183 6.15 1.14 20.56
C ILE A 183 6.69 2.05 21.66
N ALA A 184 5.90 2.22 22.72
CA ALA A 184 6.31 3.03 23.85
C ALA A 184 7.53 2.41 24.57
N PRO A 185 8.39 3.21 25.22
CA PRO A 185 9.52 2.73 26.03
C PRO A 185 9.15 1.69 27.10
N ASP A 186 7.90 1.70 27.57
CA ASP A 186 7.37 0.73 28.54
C ASP A 186 6.80 -0.55 27.90
N GLY A 187 6.89 -0.68 26.57
CA GLY A 187 6.48 -1.85 25.79
C GLY A 187 5.02 -1.84 25.32
N ARG A 188 4.21 -0.84 25.70
CA ARG A 188 2.85 -0.70 25.15
C ARG A 188 2.90 -0.37 23.67
N VAL A 189 1.99 -0.96 22.91
CA VAL A 189 1.85 -0.70 21.47
C VAL A 189 0.75 0.32 21.28
N PHE A 190 1.07 1.46 20.68
CA PHE A 190 0.08 2.44 20.26
C PHE A 190 -0.16 2.25 18.77
N TYR A 191 -1.39 2.49 18.32
CA TYR A 191 -1.74 2.39 16.92
C TYR A 191 -2.79 3.42 16.53
N THR A 192 -2.78 3.85 15.27
CA THR A 192 -3.79 4.73 14.73
C THR A 192 -4.80 3.96 13.87
N THR A 193 -6.05 4.41 13.88
CA THR A 193 -7.04 4.05 12.86
C THR A 193 -7.48 5.31 12.13
N ARG A 194 -7.56 5.23 10.80
CA ARG A 194 -7.80 6.38 9.92
C ARG A 194 -9.12 7.10 10.21
N GLY A 195 -10.16 6.32 10.53
CA GLY A 195 -11.48 6.80 10.91
C GLY A 195 -12.52 6.85 9.78
N GLY A 196 -12.17 6.37 8.59
CA GLY A 196 -13.07 6.24 7.44
C GLY A 196 -13.63 4.82 7.27
N ASN A 197 -14.59 4.69 6.33
CA ASN A 197 -14.85 3.45 5.62
C ASN A 197 -14.35 3.69 4.19
N PHE A 198 -13.56 2.77 3.61
CA PHE A 198 -13.35 2.72 2.16
C PHE A 198 -14.68 2.37 1.47
N SER A 199 -15.60 3.33 1.31
CA SER A 199 -16.73 3.15 0.40
C SER A 199 -16.73 4.28 -0.61
N GLU A 200 -16.51 3.93 -1.88
CA GLU A 200 -16.71 4.83 -3.04
C GLU A 200 -18.13 5.43 -3.07
N ASP A 201 -19.07 4.79 -2.37
CA ASP A 201 -20.48 5.17 -2.21
C ASP A 201 -20.77 6.13 -1.04
N ALA A 202 -19.76 6.71 -0.37
CA ALA A 202 -19.97 7.68 0.71
C ALA A 202 -20.44 9.03 0.14
N GLU A 203 -21.66 9.07 -0.41
CA GLU A 203 -22.38 10.31 -0.65
C GLU A 203 -22.67 10.97 0.71
N ASP A 204 -21.93 12.04 1.02
CA ASP A 204 -22.30 13.12 1.96
C ASP A 204 -21.82 13.04 3.44
N GLU A 205 -21.00 12.06 3.86
CA GLU A 205 -20.35 12.07 5.19
C GLU A 205 -18.82 11.87 5.10
N THR A 206 -18.10 12.91 4.66
CA THR A 206 -16.62 12.94 4.64
C THR A 206 -16.01 13.27 6.01
N THR A 207 -16.75 13.02 7.09
CA THR A 207 -16.30 13.27 8.45
C THR A 207 -16.46 11.99 9.27
N GLY A 208 -15.41 11.58 9.97
CA GLY A 208 -15.42 10.41 10.83
C GLY A 208 -14.56 10.61 12.07
N THR A 209 -14.22 9.51 12.72
CA THR A 209 -13.49 9.52 13.99
C THR A 209 -12.23 8.67 13.87
N GLY A 210 -11.09 9.34 13.76
CA GLY A 210 -9.78 8.71 13.90
C GLY A 210 -9.55 8.32 15.36
N ARG A 211 -8.80 7.24 15.59
CA ARG A 211 -8.54 6.74 16.95
C ARG A 211 -7.07 6.45 17.16
N VAL A 212 -6.59 6.74 18.36
CA VAL A 212 -5.34 6.19 18.89
C VAL A 212 -5.72 5.07 19.86
N GLY A 213 -5.39 3.84 19.52
CA GLY A 213 -5.52 2.68 20.39
C GLY A 213 -4.23 2.38 21.14
N VAL A 214 -4.35 1.61 22.24
CA VAL A 214 -3.24 1.16 23.08
C VAL A 214 -3.45 -0.30 23.43
N ILE A 215 -2.43 -1.10 23.19
CA ILE A 215 -2.35 -2.52 23.53
C ILE A 215 -1.28 -2.68 24.62
N ASP A 216 -1.64 -3.32 25.72
CA ASP A 216 -0.68 -3.90 26.65
C ASP A 216 -0.38 -5.35 26.21
N PRO A 217 0.81 -5.63 25.65
CA PRO A 217 1.12 -6.96 25.12
C PRO A 217 1.25 -8.05 26.20
N GLU A 218 1.40 -7.69 27.47
CA GLU A 218 1.51 -8.65 28.58
C GLU A 218 0.13 -9.08 29.08
N SER A 219 -0.81 -8.14 29.21
CA SER A 219 -2.16 -8.44 29.67
C SER A 219 -3.15 -8.75 28.54
N GLY A 220 -2.83 -8.35 27.30
CA GLY A 220 -3.74 -8.38 26.16
C GLY A 220 -4.84 -7.31 26.22
N GLU A 221 -4.75 -6.34 27.14
CA GLU A 221 -5.73 -5.28 27.25
C GLU A 221 -5.60 -4.30 26.06
N ILE A 222 -6.72 -4.05 25.36
CA ILE A 222 -6.83 -3.07 24.28
C ILE A 222 -7.76 -1.94 24.74
N THR A 223 -7.29 -0.70 24.64
CA THR A 223 -8.04 0.50 25.04
C THR A 223 -7.91 1.61 24.00
N THR A 224 -8.86 2.54 23.97
CA THR A 224 -8.78 3.75 23.16
C THR A 224 -8.18 4.88 24.00
N ALA A 225 -7.05 5.43 23.57
CA ALA A 225 -6.40 6.56 24.21
C ALA A 225 -6.92 7.92 23.73
N LEU A 226 -7.25 8.04 22.45
CA LEU A 226 -7.77 9.26 21.83
C LEU A 226 -8.84 8.91 20.78
N GLU A 227 -9.88 9.72 20.71
CA GLU A 227 -10.75 9.84 19.54
C GLU A 227 -10.64 11.29 19.04
N ILE A 228 -10.50 11.47 17.72
CA ILE A 228 -10.37 12.79 17.09
C ILE A 228 -11.24 12.86 15.84
N ASP A 229 -11.93 13.98 15.66
CA ASP A 229 -12.75 14.22 14.47
C ASP A 229 -11.84 14.47 13.27
N VAL A 230 -12.07 13.73 12.18
CA VAL A 230 -11.23 13.78 10.98
C VAL A 230 -12.07 13.90 9.72
N TYR A 231 -11.48 14.48 8.67
CA TYR A 231 -11.89 14.30 7.29
C TYR A 231 -11.57 12.86 6.88
N THR A 232 -12.50 12.17 6.22
CA THR A 232 -12.35 10.75 5.84
C THR A 232 -12.54 10.49 4.35
N GLY A 233 -12.66 11.55 3.55
CA GLY A 233 -12.69 11.39 2.10
C GLY A 233 -11.32 10.98 1.57
N GLN A 234 -11.30 10.26 0.46
CA GLN A 234 -10.05 9.79 -0.16
C GLN A 234 -9.20 8.97 0.83
N GLU A 235 -7.89 9.19 0.83
CA GLU A 235 -6.92 8.53 1.72
C GLU A 235 -6.68 9.30 3.04
N ASP A 236 -7.34 10.45 3.23
CA ASP A 236 -7.18 11.29 4.41
C ASP A 236 -7.80 10.64 5.67
N GLY A 237 -7.42 11.18 6.83
CA GLY A 237 -7.85 10.70 8.15
C GLY A 237 -6.78 10.91 9.20
N LEU A 238 -6.76 10.05 10.23
CA LEU A 238 -5.64 9.96 11.17
C LEU A 238 -4.57 9.03 10.61
N GLN A 239 -3.38 9.58 10.33
CA GLN A 239 -2.26 8.90 9.67
C GLN A 239 -1.22 8.42 10.70
N GLY A 240 -0.01 8.96 10.65
CA GLY A 240 1.11 8.56 11.50
C GLY A 240 1.01 8.99 12.96
N LEU A 241 1.76 8.27 13.80
CA LEU A 241 2.05 8.62 15.17
C LEU A 241 3.54 8.44 15.44
N ALA A 242 4.13 9.27 16.30
CA ALA A 242 5.49 9.07 16.80
C ALA A 242 5.64 9.58 18.23
N PHE A 243 6.42 8.89 19.04
CA PHE A 243 6.77 9.41 20.37
C PHE A 243 7.93 10.41 20.31
N ASP A 244 7.83 11.45 21.13
CA ASP A 244 8.95 12.36 21.35
C ASP A 244 10.18 11.58 21.88
N PRO A 245 11.41 11.89 21.45
CA PRO A 245 12.60 11.18 21.95
C PRO A 245 12.77 11.24 23.48
N ALA A 246 12.19 12.24 24.14
CA ALA A 246 12.15 12.36 25.60
C ALA A 246 10.80 11.93 26.20
N PHE A 247 10.04 11.05 25.53
CA PHE A 247 8.70 10.62 25.93
C PHE A 247 8.60 10.12 27.37
N GLU A 248 9.58 9.37 27.87
CA GLU A 248 9.58 8.91 29.28
C GLU A 248 9.54 10.08 30.28
N GLU A 249 10.08 11.23 29.90
CA GLU A 249 10.14 12.44 30.74
C GLU A 249 8.96 13.38 30.48
N ASN A 250 8.59 13.57 29.20
CA ASN A 250 7.63 14.60 28.79
C ASN A 250 6.25 14.04 28.40
N GLY A 251 6.13 12.78 28.02
CA GLY A 251 4.90 12.12 27.59
C GLY A 251 4.30 12.67 26.29
N TRP A 252 5.09 13.31 25.43
CA TRP A 252 4.61 13.87 24.16
C TRP A 252 4.50 12.80 23.06
N VAL A 253 3.36 12.77 22.38
CA VAL A 253 3.12 11.99 21.16
C VAL A 253 2.71 12.95 20.05
N TYR A 254 3.22 12.73 18.85
CA TYR A 254 2.92 13.50 17.65
C TYR A 254 1.94 12.71 16.79
N LEU A 255 0.96 13.40 16.22
CA LEU A 255 -0.05 12.82 15.34
C LEU A 255 -0.15 13.69 14.08
N PHE A 256 -0.33 13.04 12.92
CA PHE A 256 -0.63 13.69 11.67
C PHE A 256 -2.04 13.30 11.23
N TYR A 257 -2.92 14.27 11.07
CA TYR A 257 -4.34 14.00 10.82
C TYR A 257 -4.99 15.06 9.95
N SER A 258 -6.13 14.73 9.35
CA SER A 258 -6.88 15.61 8.44
C SER A 258 -8.09 16.23 9.15
N PRO A 259 -8.12 17.54 9.51
CA PRO A 259 -9.30 18.14 10.12
C PRO A 259 -10.50 18.24 9.15
N PRO A 260 -11.73 17.89 9.54
CA PRO A 260 -12.87 17.70 8.63
C PRO A 260 -13.33 18.95 7.86
N ASN A 261 -13.29 20.13 8.49
CA ASN A 261 -13.93 21.34 7.96
C ASN A 261 -13.06 22.60 8.10
N GLU A 262 -11.75 22.43 8.25
CA GLU A 262 -10.82 23.55 8.44
C GLU A 262 -10.05 23.85 7.16
N VAL A 263 -9.88 25.14 6.89
CA VAL A 263 -9.13 25.67 5.74
C VAL A 263 -8.24 26.83 6.18
N VAL A 264 -7.10 27.00 5.52
CA VAL A 264 -6.25 28.19 5.64
C VAL A 264 -6.36 28.98 4.34
N GLY A 265 -7.00 30.15 4.41
CA GLY A 265 -7.42 30.85 3.20
C GLY A 265 -8.59 30.09 2.58
N ASP A 266 -8.35 29.53 1.39
CA ASP A 266 -9.34 28.74 0.65
C ASP A 266 -8.96 27.24 0.55
N GLU A 267 -7.80 26.84 1.11
CA GLU A 267 -7.25 25.47 0.97
C GLU A 267 -7.41 24.63 2.26
N PRO A 268 -7.84 23.36 2.16
CA PRO A 268 -7.75 22.43 3.27
C PRO A 268 -6.30 22.07 3.61
N TYR A 269 -6.10 21.44 4.76
CA TYR A 269 -4.78 21.00 5.21
C TYR A 269 -4.85 19.71 6.01
N ASN A 270 -3.70 19.03 6.09
CA ASN A 270 -3.39 18.03 7.09
C ASN A 270 -2.51 18.67 8.18
N GLN A 271 -2.71 18.25 9.42
CA GLN A 271 -2.21 18.90 10.63
C GLN A 271 -1.25 17.96 11.36
N LEU A 272 -0.02 18.42 11.57
CA LEU A 272 0.92 17.82 12.52
C LEU A 272 0.74 18.52 13.87
N SER A 273 0.35 17.76 14.88
CA SER A 273 0.17 18.25 16.24
C SER A 273 0.83 17.32 17.24
N ARG A 274 1.13 17.82 18.43
CA ARG A 274 1.50 16.98 19.58
C ARG A 274 0.48 17.03 20.70
N PHE A 275 0.37 15.91 21.41
CA PHE A 275 -0.52 15.69 22.53
C PHE A 275 0.22 14.99 23.66
N ARG A 276 -0.36 15.00 24.87
CA ARG A 276 0.27 14.40 26.05
C ARG A 276 -0.41 13.12 26.50
N VAL A 277 0.35 12.04 26.52
CA VAL A 277 -0.06 10.74 27.06
C VAL A 277 -0.03 10.77 28.58
N ARG A 278 -1.09 10.24 29.21
CA ARG A 278 -1.20 10.00 30.66
C ARG A 278 -1.82 8.64 30.92
N GLY A 279 -0.99 7.67 31.30
CA GLY A 279 -1.42 6.27 31.35
C GLY A 279 -1.83 5.81 29.95
N ASN A 280 -3.01 5.20 29.81
CA ASN A 280 -3.56 4.75 28.53
C ASN A 280 -4.54 5.79 27.92
N SER A 281 -4.35 7.09 28.20
CA SER A 281 -5.25 8.15 27.71
C SER A 281 -4.49 9.37 27.23
N ILE A 282 -5.04 10.05 26.23
CA ILE A 282 -4.58 11.32 25.70
C ILE A 282 -5.73 12.33 25.89
N ASP A 283 -5.41 13.51 26.40
CA ASP A 283 -6.38 14.60 26.56
C ASP A 283 -6.44 15.41 25.26
N PRO A 284 -7.56 15.42 24.51
CA PRO A 284 -7.64 16.18 23.25
C PRO A 284 -7.46 17.69 23.47
N ASP A 285 -7.82 18.21 24.65
CA ASP A 285 -7.72 19.64 24.96
C ASP A 285 -6.27 20.12 25.16
N CYS A 286 -5.28 19.22 25.17
CA CYS A 286 -3.87 19.56 25.32
C CYS A 286 -3.09 19.69 24.02
N GLU A 287 -3.80 19.69 22.90
CA GLU A 287 -3.21 19.84 21.57
C GLU A 287 -2.30 21.06 21.46
N VAL A 288 -1.16 20.84 20.80
CA VAL A 288 -0.28 21.89 20.31
C VAL A 288 -0.06 21.66 18.82
N GLU A 289 -0.66 22.51 17.99
CA GLU A 289 -0.46 22.53 16.54
C GLU A 289 0.97 22.98 16.19
N ILE A 290 1.60 22.29 15.24
CA ILE A 290 3.00 22.53 14.86
C ILE A 290 3.12 22.95 13.40
N LEU A 291 2.61 22.12 12.48
CA LEU A 291 2.75 22.35 11.05
C LEU A 291 1.46 21.98 10.33
N ARG A 292 1.07 22.82 9.38
CA ARG A 292 -0.04 22.58 8.45
C ARG A 292 0.53 22.33 7.06
N VAL A 293 0.17 21.19 6.48
CA VAL A 293 0.52 20.80 5.12
C VAL A 293 -0.73 21.01 4.26
N PRO A 294 -0.71 21.91 3.27
CA PRO A 294 -1.85 22.07 2.35
C PRO A 294 -2.22 20.73 1.71
N THR A 295 -3.50 20.54 1.40
CA THR A 295 -4.00 19.38 0.65
C THR A 295 -5.13 19.86 -0.29
N GLN A 296 -5.49 19.07 -1.30
CA GLN A 296 -6.74 19.20 -2.02
C GLN A 296 -7.69 18.09 -1.59
N ARG A 297 -9.00 18.37 -1.62
CA ARG A 297 -10.04 17.39 -1.22
C ARG A 297 -11.08 17.20 -2.32
N GLU A 298 -10.68 17.48 -3.55
CA GLU A 298 -11.51 17.36 -4.75
C GLU A 298 -11.46 15.94 -5.32
N THR A 299 -10.31 15.32 -5.23
CA THR A 299 -10.03 13.98 -5.75
C THR A 299 -9.02 13.25 -4.87
N CYS A 300 -8.87 11.94 -5.03
CA CYS A 300 -7.75 11.22 -4.45
C CYS A 300 -6.48 11.51 -5.30
N CYS A 301 -5.24 11.24 -4.87
CA CYS A 301 -4.77 10.20 -3.97
C CYS A 301 -3.42 10.64 -3.34
N HIS A 302 -2.78 9.75 -2.56
CA HIS A 302 -1.45 9.89 -1.97
C HIS A 302 -1.36 10.88 -0.81
N ALA A 303 -1.92 10.51 0.34
CA ALA A 303 -1.80 11.31 1.56
C ALA A 303 -0.39 11.25 2.18
N GLY A 304 0.30 10.10 2.07
CA GLY A 304 1.50 9.82 2.88
C GLY A 304 1.16 9.88 4.38
N GLY A 305 2.00 10.54 5.17
CA GLY A 305 1.64 10.95 6.53
C GLY A 305 2.33 10.18 7.66
N ASP A 306 3.44 9.52 7.36
CA ASP A 306 4.26 8.85 8.35
C ASP A 306 5.11 9.87 9.12
N ILE A 307 5.46 9.56 10.38
CA ILE A 307 6.17 10.48 11.27
C ILE A 307 7.30 9.73 11.93
N GLU A 308 8.50 10.28 11.90
CA GLU A 308 9.66 9.64 12.54
C GLU A 308 10.59 10.64 13.22
N PHE A 309 11.17 10.24 14.34
CA PHE A 309 12.21 11.05 14.99
C PHE A 309 13.60 10.52 14.68
N GLY A 310 14.50 11.40 14.23
CA GLY A 310 15.91 11.08 14.11
C GLY A 310 16.67 11.17 15.43
N PRO A 311 17.90 10.63 15.50
CA PRO A 311 18.70 10.60 16.73
C PRO A 311 19.14 11.97 17.24
N SER A 312 19.03 13.01 16.41
CA SER A 312 19.31 14.41 16.78
C SER A 312 18.11 15.11 17.44
N GLY A 313 16.94 14.47 17.48
CA GLY A 313 15.68 15.07 17.94
C GLY A 313 14.89 15.81 16.85
N ASP A 314 15.32 15.71 15.60
CA ASP A 314 14.57 16.25 14.46
C ASP A 314 13.42 15.30 14.09
N LEU A 315 12.28 15.86 13.76
CA LEU A 315 11.10 15.17 13.26
C LEU A 315 11.11 15.17 11.73
N TYR A 316 10.91 14.00 11.16
CA TYR A 316 10.66 13.74 9.75
C TYR A 316 9.16 13.50 9.54
N LEU A 317 8.58 14.11 8.52
CA LEU A 317 7.18 13.93 8.13
C LEU A 317 7.09 13.63 6.64
N SER A 318 6.50 12.50 6.27
CA SER A 318 6.28 12.16 4.86
C SER A 318 4.95 12.75 4.39
N THR A 319 4.93 13.22 3.15
CA THR A 319 3.73 13.78 2.52
C THR A 319 3.68 13.27 1.08
N GLY A 320 2.54 12.70 0.68
CA GLY A 320 2.33 12.35 -0.72
C GLY A 320 2.09 13.57 -1.59
N ASP A 321 2.15 13.38 -2.90
CA ASP A 321 2.03 14.42 -3.91
C ASP A 321 0.61 14.96 -4.06
N ASP A 322 -0.37 14.33 -3.41
CA ASP A 322 -1.77 14.78 -3.39
C ASP A 322 -2.29 15.03 -4.82
N THR A 323 -1.95 14.12 -5.73
CA THR A 323 -2.24 14.20 -7.15
C THR A 323 -2.96 12.95 -7.61
N ASN A 324 -4.03 13.14 -8.38
CA ASN A 324 -4.77 12.02 -8.94
C ASN A 324 -3.98 11.31 -10.05
N PRO A 325 -3.76 9.99 -9.93
CA PRO A 325 -2.99 9.24 -10.92
C PRO A 325 -3.85 8.67 -12.07
N HIS A 326 -5.18 8.58 -11.93
CA HIS A 326 -6.02 7.70 -12.74
C HIS A 326 -6.30 8.20 -14.17
N GLU A 327 -5.99 9.46 -14.47
CA GLU A 327 -6.19 10.05 -15.81
C GLU A 327 -4.87 10.31 -16.56
N SER A 328 -3.84 9.54 -16.22
CA SER A 328 -2.51 9.60 -16.83
C SER A 328 -2.15 8.34 -17.63
N ASP A 329 -3.10 7.42 -17.85
CA ASP A 329 -2.87 6.10 -18.46
C ASP A 329 -1.78 5.28 -17.74
N GLY A 330 -1.60 5.50 -16.43
CA GLY A 330 -0.56 4.84 -15.62
C GLY A 330 0.83 5.46 -15.72
N TYR A 331 1.00 6.58 -16.43
CA TYR A 331 2.27 7.30 -16.51
C TYR A 331 2.30 8.49 -15.55
N THR A 332 3.19 9.45 -15.78
CA THR A 332 3.28 10.66 -14.97
C THR A 332 2.05 11.58 -15.16
N PRO A 333 1.35 11.99 -14.08
CA PRO A 333 0.22 12.92 -14.14
C PRO A 333 0.75 14.37 -14.15
N ILE A 334 0.83 14.97 -15.35
CA ILE A 334 1.32 16.34 -15.59
C ILE A 334 0.30 17.16 -16.40
N ASP A 335 -0.97 17.06 -16.04
CA ASP A 335 -2.07 17.65 -16.81
C ASP A 335 -2.29 19.14 -16.50
N GLU A 336 -1.70 20.01 -17.33
CA GLU A 336 -1.69 21.46 -17.15
C GLU A 336 -2.94 22.19 -17.65
N ARG A 337 -4.00 21.46 -18.06
CA ARG A 337 -5.23 22.07 -18.57
C ARG A 337 -5.96 22.86 -17.47
N ASP A 338 -6.65 23.94 -17.85
CA ASP A 338 -7.42 24.79 -16.91
C ASP A 338 -8.46 23.96 -16.14
N GLY A 339 -8.43 24.01 -14.80
CA GLY A 339 -9.31 23.22 -13.93
C GLY A 339 -8.88 21.75 -13.71
N ARG A 340 -7.63 21.42 -14.06
CA ARG A 340 -7.03 20.08 -13.89
C ARG A 340 -5.87 20.07 -12.91
N GLU A 341 -5.75 21.10 -12.07
CA GLU A 341 -4.68 21.24 -11.08
C GLU A 341 -4.51 19.98 -10.20
N PRO A 342 -5.58 19.29 -9.71
CA PRO A 342 -5.40 18.05 -8.95
C PRO A 342 -4.80 16.86 -9.73
N TYR A 343 -4.51 17.00 -11.03
CA TYR A 343 -3.92 15.99 -11.92
C TYR A 343 -2.53 16.40 -12.44
N ASP A 344 -1.94 17.43 -11.83
CA ASP A 344 -0.60 17.94 -12.15
C ASP A 344 0.34 17.80 -10.96
N ALA A 345 1.12 16.72 -10.92
CA ALA A 345 2.10 16.47 -9.85
C ALA A 345 3.25 17.48 -9.85
N GLN A 346 3.40 18.29 -10.91
CA GLN A 346 4.42 19.33 -10.95
C GLN A 346 4.11 20.47 -9.98
N ARG A 347 2.82 20.71 -9.67
CA ARG A 347 2.38 21.74 -8.71
C ARG A 347 2.79 21.42 -7.27
N THR A 348 3.04 20.15 -6.96
CA THR A 348 3.34 19.64 -5.61
C THR A 348 4.74 19.06 -5.56
N ALA A 349 4.95 17.81 -6.00
CA ALA A 349 6.18 17.05 -5.79
C ALA A 349 7.43 17.78 -6.31
N ALA A 350 7.34 18.39 -7.50
CA ALA A 350 8.41 19.18 -8.10
C ALA A 350 8.41 20.67 -7.70
N ASN A 351 7.38 21.15 -7.03
CA ASN A 351 7.30 22.54 -6.59
C ASN A 351 8.06 22.74 -5.27
N THR A 352 8.99 23.69 -5.26
CA THR A 352 9.82 24.01 -4.09
C THR A 352 9.10 24.88 -3.06
N ALA A 353 8.00 25.53 -3.43
CA ALA A 353 7.15 26.32 -2.54
C ALA A 353 6.04 25.48 -1.85
N ASP A 354 5.87 24.22 -2.25
CA ASP A 354 4.86 23.31 -1.70
C ASP A 354 5.46 22.31 -0.70
N LEU A 355 4.64 21.90 0.27
CA LEU A 355 5.02 20.91 1.29
C LEU A 355 4.62 19.47 0.92
N ARG A 356 3.82 19.27 -0.13
CA ARG A 356 3.36 17.97 -0.61
C ARG A 356 4.34 17.34 -1.58
N GLY A 357 4.35 16.01 -1.63
CA GLY A 357 5.31 15.21 -2.40
C GLY A 357 6.73 15.43 -1.88
N LYS A 358 6.87 15.48 -0.54
CA LYS A 358 8.11 15.75 0.20
C LYS A 358 8.30 14.78 1.37
N ILE A 359 9.55 14.66 1.81
CA ILE A 359 9.86 14.34 3.21
C ILE A 359 10.38 15.61 3.85
N LEU A 360 9.65 16.09 4.84
CA LEU A 360 9.95 17.32 5.58
C LEU A 360 10.79 16.98 6.80
N ARG A 361 11.70 17.87 7.21
CA ARG A 361 12.50 17.74 8.43
C ARG A 361 12.48 19.06 9.20
N ILE A 362 12.01 19.00 10.44
CA ILE A 362 11.91 20.13 11.36
C ILE A 362 12.40 19.74 12.75
N SER A 363 12.70 20.71 13.61
CA SER A 363 13.01 20.47 15.03
C SER A 363 11.90 21.12 15.88
N PRO A 364 10.95 20.33 16.41
CA PRO A 364 9.86 20.87 17.25
C PRO A 364 10.38 21.55 18.52
N GLU A 365 9.77 22.67 18.90
CA GLU A 365 10.16 23.47 20.08
C GLU A 365 9.15 23.34 21.22
N ASP A 366 9.57 23.66 22.45
CA ASP A 366 8.72 23.56 23.65
C ASP A 366 7.48 24.47 23.62
N ASP A 367 7.52 25.56 22.85
CA ASP A 367 6.40 26.52 22.76
C ASP A 367 5.38 26.18 21.65
N GLY A 368 5.60 25.08 20.93
CA GLY A 368 4.75 24.65 19.81
C GLY A 368 5.18 25.18 18.45
N SER A 369 6.19 26.05 18.40
CA SER A 369 6.86 26.37 17.14
C SER A 369 7.81 25.24 16.72
N TYR A 370 8.49 25.43 15.60
CA TYR A 370 9.60 24.58 15.17
C TYR A 370 10.73 25.44 14.62
N SER A 371 11.95 24.91 14.69
CA SER A 371 13.08 25.38 13.91
C SER A 371 13.33 24.45 12.72
N VAL A 372 14.12 24.91 11.75
CA VAL A 372 14.44 24.16 10.54
C VAL A 372 15.94 23.88 10.52
N PRO A 373 16.37 22.61 10.41
CA PRO A 373 17.79 22.26 10.30
C PRO A 373 18.48 22.95 9.11
N ASP A 374 19.70 23.46 9.34
CA ASP A 374 20.47 24.19 8.33
C ASP A 374 20.94 23.29 7.16
N ASP A 375 20.94 21.97 7.36
CA ASP A 375 21.35 20.93 6.41
C ASP A 375 20.17 20.27 5.67
N ASN A 376 19.03 20.96 5.59
CA ASN A 376 17.95 20.61 4.67
C ASN A 376 18.30 20.92 3.21
N LEU A 377 17.46 20.51 2.25
CA LEU A 377 17.73 20.63 0.81
C LEU A 377 17.94 22.07 0.36
N PHE A 378 17.29 23.01 1.05
CA PHE A 378 17.39 24.44 0.79
C PHE A 378 17.90 25.18 2.04
N PRO A 379 19.24 25.20 2.26
CA PRO A 379 19.84 25.87 3.41
C PRO A 379 19.47 27.34 3.49
N GLN A 380 19.10 27.80 4.69
CA GLN A 380 18.61 29.18 4.89
C GLN A 380 19.64 30.26 4.57
N ASP A 381 20.95 29.96 4.67
CA ASP A 381 22.01 30.91 4.35
C ASP A 381 22.26 31.05 2.84
N GLU A 382 21.86 30.06 2.04
CA GLU A 382 21.93 30.07 0.57
C GLU A 382 20.63 30.58 -0.07
N TYR A 383 19.47 30.18 0.46
CA TYR A 383 18.13 30.45 -0.12
C TYR A 383 17.35 31.54 0.62
N ALA A 384 18.01 32.40 1.40
CA ALA A 384 17.34 33.40 2.24
C ALA A 384 16.34 34.30 1.47
N ALA A 385 16.68 34.68 0.24
CA ALA A 385 15.84 35.55 -0.58
C ALA A 385 14.63 34.79 -1.15
N GLU A 386 14.86 33.57 -1.65
CA GLU A 386 13.84 32.68 -2.18
C GLU A 386 12.86 32.25 -1.09
N ILE A 387 13.33 32.02 0.14
CA ILE A 387 12.48 31.77 1.32
C ILE A 387 11.66 33.02 1.68
N GLU A 388 12.27 34.21 1.68
CA GLU A 388 11.55 35.48 1.96
C GLU A 388 10.46 35.77 0.92
N ASP A 389 10.74 35.46 -0.36
CA ASP A 389 9.81 35.62 -1.47
C ASP A 389 8.78 34.48 -1.58
N GLY A 390 8.91 33.42 -0.76
CA GLY A 390 7.99 32.29 -0.72
C GLY A 390 8.17 31.28 -1.85
N LEU A 391 9.29 31.33 -2.57
CA LEU A 391 9.62 30.41 -3.69
C LEU A 391 10.13 29.05 -3.20
N VAL A 392 10.55 28.95 -1.94
CA VAL A 392 11.17 27.77 -1.37
C VAL A 392 10.71 27.54 0.06
N ARG A 393 10.39 26.28 0.39
CA ARG A 393 10.12 25.80 1.74
C ARG A 393 11.39 25.21 2.36
N PRO A 394 11.97 25.85 3.40
CA PRO A 394 13.19 25.34 4.02
C PRO A 394 12.97 24.02 4.76
N GLU A 395 11.72 23.64 5.06
CA GLU A 395 11.38 22.37 5.71
C GLU A 395 11.71 21.14 4.85
N ILE A 396 11.93 21.29 3.54
CA ILE A 396 12.15 20.19 2.61
C ILE A 396 13.51 19.51 2.85
N TYR A 397 13.50 18.23 3.21
CA TYR A 397 14.69 17.37 3.26
C TYR A 397 14.82 16.51 2.01
N VAL A 398 13.71 15.90 1.57
CA VAL A 398 13.60 15.25 0.26
C VAL A 398 12.45 15.87 -0.52
N MET A 399 12.68 16.21 -1.79
CA MET A 399 11.61 16.58 -2.72
C MET A 399 11.46 15.57 -3.85
N GLY A 400 10.36 15.67 -4.58
CA GLY A 400 10.11 14.84 -5.76
C GLY A 400 9.84 13.38 -5.40
N VAL A 401 8.94 13.15 -4.43
CA VAL A 401 8.39 11.83 -4.08
C VAL A 401 6.89 11.79 -4.38
N ARG A 402 6.35 10.61 -4.68
CA ARG A 402 4.95 10.43 -5.11
C ARG A 402 4.05 10.10 -3.93
N ASN A 403 4.27 8.95 -3.30
CA ASN A 403 3.59 8.51 -2.09
C ASN A 403 4.61 7.79 -1.17
N PRO A 404 5.44 8.56 -0.42
CA PRO A 404 6.36 8.01 0.57
C PRO A 404 5.60 7.50 1.80
N PHE A 405 4.90 6.37 1.66
CA PHE A 405 3.87 5.94 2.64
C PHE A 405 4.46 5.46 3.97
N ARG A 406 5.64 4.83 3.96
CA ARG A 406 6.37 4.42 5.17
C ARG A 406 7.84 4.77 5.11
N MET A 407 8.36 5.24 6.23
CA MET A 407 9.76 5.59 6.42
C MET A 407 10.25 5.18 7.81
N SER A 408 11.57 5.20 7.98
CA SER A 408 12.21 5.05 9.27
C SER A 408 13.49 5.86 9.31
N VAL A 409 13.95 6.23 10.50
CA VAL A 409 15.27 6.83 10.68
C VAL A 409 16.12 5.92 11.53
N ASP A 410 17.28 5.54 11.00
CA ASP A 410 18.23 4.74 11.76
C ASP A 410 18.81 5.54 12.93
N GLN A 411 18.39 5.19 14.13
CA GLN A 411 18.80 5.84 15.38
C GLN A 411 20.31 5.82 15.66
N LYS A 412 21.07 4.95 14.98
CA LYS A 412 22.53 4.91 15.13
C LYS A 412 23.26 5.86 14.18
N THR A 413 22.76 6.05 12.96
CA THR A 413 23.48 6.78 11.90
C THR A 413 22.79 8.06 11.46
N GLY A 414 21.49 8.20 11.70
CA GLY A 414 20.65 9.29 11.20
C GLY A 414 20.26 9.15 9.72
N VAL A 415 20.53 8.00 9.10
CA VAL A 415 20.10 7.73 7.71
C VAL A 415 18.59 7.54 7.67
N LEU A 416 17.95 8.25 6.75
CA LEU A 416 16.52 8.13 6.46
C LEU A 416 16.30 7.02 5.45
N HIS A 417 15.40 6.09 5.77
CA HIS A 417 14.92 5.06 4.87
C HIS A 417 13.45 5.31 4.54
N TYR A 418 13.03 5.15 3.28
CA TYR A 418 11.62 5.27 2.92
C TYR A 418 11.29 4.45 1.68
N ALA A 419 10.04 4.02 1.57
CA ALA A 419 9.49 3.44 0.35
C ALA A 419 8.55 4.42 -0.33
N ASP A 420 8.62 4.51 -1.66
CA ASP A 420 7.82 5.42 -2.46
C ASP A 420 7.12 4.66 -3.60
N TYR A 421 5.80 4.82 -3.70
CA TYR A 421 5.01 4.14 -4.71
C TYR A 421 5.27 4.72 -6.10
N GLY A 422 5.22 3.86 -7.10
CA GLY A 422 5.33 4.21 -8.51
C GLY A 422 3.96 4.42 -9.16
N PRO A 423 3.92 4.88 -10.41
CA PRO A 423 2.71 4.87 -11.22
C PRO A 423 2.46 3.47 -11.84
N ASP A 424 1.29 3.26 -12.44
CA ASP A 424 0.76 1.92 -12.75
C ASP A 424 0.93 1.45 -14.21
N ALA A 425 1.78 2.10 -15.00
CA ALA A 425 2.02 1.73 -16.40
C ALA A 425 2.49 0.26 -16.49
N GLY A 426 1.85 -0.54 -17.35
CA GLY A 426 2.18 -1.96 -17.52
C GLY A 426 3.32 -2.24 -18.51
N GLU A 427 3.72 -1.25 -19.31
CA GLU A 427 4.76 -1.38 -20.34
C GLU A 427 5.49 -0.04 -20.56
N TRP A 428 6.55 -0.06 -21.37
CA TRP A 428 7.21 1.14 -21.85
C TRP A 428 6.39 1.81 -22.96
N ASP A 429 6.36 3.14 -22.98
CA ASP A 429 5.85 3.90 -24.12
C ASP A 429 6.84 5.00 -24.53
N ALA A 430 7.15 5.05 -25.84
CA ALA A 430 8.15 5.97 -26.36
C ALA A 430 7.75 7.45 -26.30
N GLY A 431 6.46 7.75 -26.17
CA GLY A 431 5.91 9.09 -26.00
C GLY A 431 5.47 9.41 -24.57
N ARG A 432 5.50 8.45 -23.63
CA ARG A 432 5.09 8.70 -22.23
C ARG A 432 6.19 8.40 -21.21
N GLY A 433 6.91 7.28 -21.31
CA GLY A 433 8.02 6.97 -20.40
C GLY A 433 8.11 5.50 -19.97
N PRO A 434 8.73 5.24 -18.80
CA PRO A 434 8.93 3.90 -18.27
C PRO A 434 7.63 3.24 -17.80
N ILE A 435 7.68 1.90 -17.72
CA ILE A 435 6.78 1.07 -16.92
C ILE A 435 6.73 1.56 -15.46
N GLY A 436 5.68 1.18 -14.74
CA GLY A 436 5.57 1.36 -13.29
C GLY A 436 6.78 0.81 -12.55
N ILE A 437 7.46 1.69 -11.82
CA ILE A 437 8.64 1.41 -10.99
C ILE A 437 8.42 2.01 -9.63
N VAL A 438 8.60 1.19 -8.60
CA VAL A 438 8.56 1.61 -7.20
C VAL A 438 9.96 1.67 -6.61
N GLU A 439 10.11 2.40 -5.51
CA GLU A 439 11.43 2.67 -4.94
C GLU A 439 11.50 2.42 -3.44
N ILE A 440 12.68 2.01 -2.99
CA ILE A 440 13.09 2.01 -1.59
C ILE A 440 14.42 2.75 -1.51
N ASN A 441 14.45 3.81 -0.72
CA ASN A 441 15.54 4.76 -0.66
C ASN A 441 16.24 4.74 0.69
N SER A 442 17.56 4.97 0.68
CA SER A 442 18.43 5.13 1.85
C SER A 442 19.20 6.43 1.67
N VAL A 443 18.88 7.44 2.48
CA VAL A 443 19.24 8.83 2.24
C VAL A 443 19.95 9.41 3.46
N SER A 444 21.27 9.62 3.31
CA SER A 444 22.14 10.22 4.32
C SER A 444 22.29 11.74 4.20
N GLU A 445 21.85 12.31 3.08
CA GLU A 445 21.94 13.74 2.75
C GLU A 445 20.70 14.16 1.95
N PRO A 446 20.18 15.39 2.12
CA PRO A 446 18.97 15.85 1.44
C PRO A 446 19.09 15.71 -0.09
N MET A 447 17.97 15.50 -0.78
CA MET A 447 17.96 15.27 -2.23
C MET A 447 16.66 15.62 -2.94
N ASN A 448 16.76 15.81 -4.26
CA ASN A 448 15.65 15.69 -5.18
C ASN A 448 15.57 14.23 -5.69
N ALA A 449 14.47 13.53 -5.42
CA ALA A 449 14.20 12.16 -5.85
C ALA A 449 13.55 12.08 -7.24
N GLY A 450 13.10 13.21 -7.78
CA GLY A 450 12.85 13.38 -9.22
C GLY A 450 11.43 13.13 -9.72
N TRP A 451 10.50 12.65 -8.90
CA TRP A 451 9.08 12.63 -9.28
C TRP A 451 8.57 14.08 -9.46
N PRO A 452 7.79 14.39 -10.52
CA PRO A 452 7.15 13.49 -11.48
C PRO A 452 7.91 13.31 -12.81
N TYR A 453 9.18 13.73 -12.87
CA TYR A 453 9.96 13.77 -14.10
C TYR A 453 10.72 12.48 -14.40
N VAL A 454 11.21 11.79 -13.36
CA VAL A 454 11.96 10.53 -13.51
C VAL A 454 11.58 9.52 -12.42
N ARG A 455 11.93 8.25 -12.64
CA ARG A 455 11.76 7.17 -11.65
C ARG A 455 12.89 6.12 -11.72
N GLY A 456 13.10 5.39 -10.64
CA GLY A 456 14.05 4.30 -10.48
C GLY A 456 15.50 4.77 -10.67
N PRO A 457 16.25 4.20 -11.62
CA PRO A 457 17.62 4.63 -11.91
C PRO A 457 17.68 5.93 -12.74
N ASN A 458 16.76 6.88 -12.50
CA ASN A 458 16.51 8.09 -13.29
C ASN A 458 16.04 7.84 -14.72
N HIS A 459 15.14 6.90 -14.94
CA HIS A 459 14.44 6.79 -16.22
C HIS A 459 13.51 7.99 -16.40
N PRO A 460 13.70 8.81 -17.46
CA PRO A 460 12.87 9.98 -17.66
C PRO A 460 11.51 9.62 -18.25
N TYR A 461 10.46 10.25 -17.73
CA TYR A 461 9.21 10.40 -18.46
C TYR A 461 9.40 11.38 -19.62
N VAL A 462 8.44 11.38 -20.53
CA VAL A 462 8.40 12.27 -21.69
C VAL A 462 7.36 13.35 -21.43
N GLU A 463 7.71 14.60 -21.71
CA GLU A 463 6.78 15.71 -21.66
C GLU A 463 5.60 15.44 -22.61
N TYR A 464 4.38 15.51 -22.07
CA TYR A 464 3.16 15.11 -22.75
C TYR A 464 2.08 16.15 -22.55
N ASP A 465 1.60 16.73 -23.65
CA ASP A 465 0.49 17.68 -23.66
C ASP A 465 -0.84 16.92 -23.67
N PHE A 466 -1.59 17.00 -22.56
CA PHE A 466 -2.89 16.34 -22.38
C PHE A 466 -4.05 16.99 -23.17
N GLU A 467 -3.87 18.19 -23.74
CA GLU A 467 -4.87 18.80 -24.63
C GLU A 467 -4.67 18.34 -26.08
N THR A 468 -3.42 18.31 -26.55
CA THR A 468 -3.10 17.95 -27.94
C THR A 468 -2.76 16.48 -28.14
N GLU A 469 -2.52 15.74 -27.05
CA GLU A 469 -2.02 14.37 -27.04
C GLU A 469 -0.66 14.23 -27.76
N GLU A 470 0.17 15.28 -27.72
CA GLU A 470 1.48 15.33 -28.36
C GLU A 470 2.58 15.17 -27.31
N SER A 471 3.59 14.36 -27.62
CA SER A 471 4.81 14.21 -26.80
C SER A 471 5.94 15.04 -27.39
N ASP A 472 6.75 15.69 -26.54
CA ASP A 472 7.98 16.36 -26.98
C ASP A 472 9.23 15.51 -26.64
N GLY A 473 9.95 15.87 -25.59
CA GLY A 473 11.23 15.25 -25.21
C GLY A 473 11.21 14.64 -23.81
N PRO A 474 12.16 13.73 -23.52
CA PRO A 474 12.36 13.25 -22.16
C PRO A 474 12.87 14.37 -21.25
N PHE A 475 12.45 14.37 -19.98
CA PHE A 475 12.96 15.29 -18.97
C PHE A 475 14.47 15.06 -18.71
N ASP A 476 15.19 16.13 -18.35
CA ASP A 476 16.63 16.06 -18.01
C ASP A 476 16.81 15.93 -16.49
N PRO A 477 17.13 14.74 -15.94
CA PRO A 477 17.37 14.58 -14.51
C PRO A 477 18.58 15.37 -13.99
N ALA A 478 19.50 15.78 -14.85
CA ALA A 478 20.66 16.58 -14.43
C ALA A 478 20.30 18.06 -14.23
N ASN A 479 19.28 18.57 -14.95
CA ASN A 479 18.82 19.95 -14.88
C ASN A 479 17.28 19.98 -15.03
N PRO A 480 16.53 19.45 -14.06
CA PRO A 480 15.08 19.41 -14.14
C PRO A 480 14.51 20.83 -14.10
N VAL A 481 13.50 21.08 -14.94
CA VAL A 481 12.82 22.37 -15.04
C VAL A 481 11.32 22.16 -14.78
N ASN A 482 10.78 22.87 -13.80
CA ASN A 482 9.34 22.91 -13.53
C ASN A 482 8.70 24.09 -14.25
N GLY A 483 8.27 23.83 -15.49
CA GLY A 483 7.61 24.79 -16.36
C GLY A 483 6.08 24.85 -16.20
N SER A 484 5.50 24.09 -15.26
CA SER A 484 4.06 24.03 -15.09
C SER A 484 3.47 25.43 -14.80
N PRO A 485 2.30 25.77 -15.36
CA PRO A 485 1.59 27.00 -15.00
C PRO A 485 1.14 27.03 -13.53
N ASN A 486 1.16 25.88 -12.84
CA ASN A 486 0.80 25.71 -11.45
C ASN A 486 2.01 25.72 -10.50
N ASN A 487 3.21 25.97 -11.00
CA ASN A 487 4.42 26.15 -10.20
C ASN A 487 4.54 27.60 -9.72
N ASP A 488 4.60 27.80 -8.41
CA ASP A 488 4.90 29.08 -7.76
C ASP A 488 6.25 29.10 -7.03
N GLY A 489 7.00 28.00 -7.12
CA GLY A 489 8.37 27.87 -6.61
C GLY A 489 9.45 28.23 -7.64
N LEU A 490 10.59 27.56 -7.52
CA LEU A 490 11.69 27.67 -8.48
C LEU A 490 11.34 26.92 -9.77
N GLU A 491 11.68 27.52 -10.92
CA GLU A 491 11.62 26.82 -12.21
C GLU A 491 12.81 25.86 -12.37
N GLU A 492 14.02 26.30 -12.04
CA GLU A 492 15.24 25.49 -12.14
C GLU A 492 15.42 24.71 -10.83
N LEU A 493 15.35 23.38 -10.91
CA LEU A 493 15.35 22.51 -9.73
C LEU A 493 16.72 21.89 -9.45
N PRO A 494 17.01 21.47 -8.20
CA PRO A 494 18.19 20.68 -7.90
C PRO A 494 18.24 19.40 -8.74
N SER A 495 19.44 18.97 -9.15
CA SER A 495 19.65 17.74 -9.91
C SER A 495 19.11 16.52 -9.17
N VAL A 496 18.51 15.58 -9.90
CA VAL A 496 17.94 14.35 -9.33
C VAL A 496 19.04 13.36 -8.91
N ARG A 497 18.85 12.71 -7.76
CA ARG A 497 19.65 11.55 -7.33
C ARG A 497 18.83 10.26 -7.57
N PRO A 498 19.41 9.22 -8.20
CA PRO A 498 18.69 7.99 -8.49
C PRO A 498 18.31 7.22 -7.23
N ALA A 499 17.31 6.36 -7.37
CA ALA A 499 16.85 5.50 -6.30
C ALA A 499 17.96 4.56 -5.78
N THR A 500 17.96 4.30 -4.47
CA THR A 500 18.91 3.35 -3.86
C THR A 500 18.61 1.91 -4.28
N LEU A 501 17.33 1.54 -4.19
CA LEU A 501 16.76 0.26 -4.59
C LEU A 501 15.44 0.55 -5.30
N TRP A 502 15.15 -0.20 -6.35
CA TRP A 502 13.91 -0.07 -7.11
C TRP A 502 13.50 -1.42 -7.69
N TYR A 503 12.24 -1.55 -8.06
CA TYR A 503 11.80 -2.70 -8.86
C TYR A 503 10.60 -2.32 -9.73
N PRO A 504 10.52 -2.86 -10.94
CA PRO A 504 9.37 -2.65 -11.81
C PRO A 504 8.22 -3.59 -11.42
N PHE A 505 7.00 -3.23 -11.82
CA PHE A 505 5.83 -4.12 -11.68
C PHE A 505 6.02 -5.45 -12.43
N SER A 506 6.80 -5.43 -13.51
CA SER A 506 7.16 -6.63 -14.28
C SER A 506 8.57 -6.51 -14.81
N TRP A 507 9.44 -7.45 -14.42
CA TRP A 507 10.82 -7.53 -14.94
C TRP A 507 10.86 -7.86 -16.43
N ASP A 508 9.93 -8.69 -16.91
CA ASP A 508 9.85 -9.05 -18.33
C ASP A 508 9.48 -7.83 -19.18
N ALA A 509 8.47 -7.06 -18.77
CA ALA A 509 8.09 -5.84 -19.48
C ALA A 509 9.14 -4.73 -19.31
N TYR A 510 9.78 -4.64 -18.14
CA TYR A 510 10.88 -3.69 -17.92
C TYR A 510 12.09 -3.97 -18.81
N THR A 511 12.42 -5.25 -19.07
CA THR A 511 13.53 -5.62 -19.96
C THR A 511 13.20 -5.55 -21.45
N ASP A 512 11.91 -5.49 -21.82
CA ASP A 512 11.46 -5.12 -23.17
C ASP A 512 11.47 -3.59 -23.38
N ALA A 513 12.59 -2.96 -23.01
CA ALA A 513 12.75 -1.52 -23.06
C ALA A 513 13.11 -1.03 -24.48
N PRO A 514 12.73 0.20 -24.85
CA PRO A 514 13.15 0.81 -26.10
C PRO A 514 14.66 1.03 -26.13
N ASP A 515 15.28 1.02 -27.33
CA ASP A 515 16.73 1.13 -27.53
C ASP A 515 17.41 2.34 -26.84
N TYR A 516 16.65 3.38 -26.52
CA TYR A 516 17.16 4.59 -25.86
C TYR A 516 17.25 4.44 -24.33
N ALA A 517 16.49 3.51 -23.73
CA ALA A 517 16.44 3.29 -22.30
C ALA A 517 17.63 2.42 -21.86
N ALA A 518 18.35 2.87 -20.84
CA ALA A 518 19.47 2.13 -20.28
C ALA A 518 18.96 1.13 -19.24
N VAL A 519 18.67 -0.10 -19.67
CA VAL A 519 18.22 -1.18 -18.80
C VAL A 519 19.36 -2.20 -18.58
N PRO A 520 19.60 -2.68 -17.36
CA PRO A 520 20.64 -3.68 -17.12
C PRO A 520 20.28 -5.04 -17.76
N ASP A 521 21.29 -5.80 -18.18
CA ASP A 521 21.11 -7.13 -18.80
C ASP A 521 20.47 -8.15 -17.83
N GLU A 522 20.67 -7.97 -16.52
CA GLU A 522 20.11 -8.77 -15.44
C GLU A 522 19.66 -7.85 -14.30
N ALA A 523 18.70 -8.30 -13.48
CA ALA A 523 18.26 -7.55 -12.31
C ALA A 523 19.47 -7.25 -11.38
N PRO A 524 19.64 -6.02 -10.87
CA PRO A 524 20.81 -5.67 -10.06
C PRO A 524 20.86 -6.38 -8.69
N TRP A 525 19.72 -6.90 -8.23
CA TRP A 525 19.49 -7.64 -7.00
C TRP A 525 18.49 -8.79 -7.27
N PRO A 526 18.27 -9.72 -6.32
CA PRO A 526 17.19 -10.69 -6.44
C PRO A 526 15.88 -10.00 -6.84
N THR A 527 15.17 -10.56 -7.83
CA THR A 527 13.94 -9.96 -8.36
C THR A 527 12.95 -9.78 -7.23
N LEU A 528 12.49 -8.53 -7.07
CA LEU A 528 11.39 -8.16 -6.19
C LEU A 528 10.12 -8.08 -7.03
N GLU A 529 9.00 -8.43 -6.41
CA GLU A 529 7.67 -8.53 -7.01
C GLU A 529 6.71 -7.63 -6.26
N GLY A 530 5.67 -7.14 -6.94
CA GLY A 530 4.65 -6.24 -6.39
C GLY A 530 4.70 -4.83 -6.99
N GLY A 531 4.06 -3.89 -6.31
CA GLY A 531 3.92 -2.49 -6.70
C GLY A 531 3.60 -1.51 -5.56
N ALA A 532 3.65 -1.99 -4.32
CA ALA A 532 3.23 -1.35 -3.09
C ALA A 532 4.31 -1.52 -2.00
N PRO A 533 5.51 -0.91 -2.18
CA PRO A 533 6.62 -1.09 -1.25
C PRO A 533 6.32 -0.43 0.09
N MET A 534 6.77 -1.04 1.17
CA MET A 534 6.73 -0.46 2.51
C MET A 534 8.15 -0.34 3.07
N GLY A 535 8.49 0.87 3.53
CA GLY A 535 9.67 1.13 4.34
C GLY A 535 9.49 0.52 5.71
N GLY A 536 10.60 0.20 6.38
CA GLY A 536 10.57 -0.36 7.72
C GLY A 536 11.84 -0.01 8.49
N PRO A 537 11.99 -0.53 9.71
CA PRO A 537 13.02 -0.09 10.64
C PRO A 537 14.38 -0.73 10.33
N VAL A 538 15.45 -0.08 10.78
CA VAL A 538 16.79 -0.67 10.84
C VAL A 538 17.00 -1.29 12.21
N TYR A 539 17.27 -2.60 12.28
CA TYR A 539 17.53 -3.23 13.57
C TYR A 539 18.91 -2.85 14.10
N ARG A 540 18.95 -2.44 15.37
CA ARG A 540 20.20 -2.15 16.09
C ARG A 540 20.31 -3.05 17.32
N TYR A 541 21.22 -4.01 17.25
CA TYR A 541 21.41 -5.00 18.31
C TYR A 541 21.92 -4.35 19.60
N SER A 542 21.43 -4.84 20.74
CA SER A 542 21.86 -4.45 22.07
C SER A 542 22.02 -5.68 22.97
N ASP A 543 23.05 -5.69 23.82
CA ASP A 543 23.21 -6.70 24.87
C ASP A 543 22.06 -6.66 25.90
N ASP A 544 21.31 -5.55 25.95
CA ASP A 544 20.15 -5.35 26.83
C ASP A 544 18.82 -5.76 26.17
N SER A 545 18.85 -6.32 24.95
CA SER A 545 17.65 -6.82 24.27
C SER A 545 16.91 -7.89 25.09
N GLY A 546 15.58 -7.86 25.02
CA GLY A 546 14.69 -8.71 25.78
C GLY A 546 14.50 -10.10 25.16
N ALA A 547 13.74 -10.95 25.87
CA ALA A 547 13.32 -12.23 25.32
C ALA A 547 12.53 -12.04 24.01
N GLY A 548 12.76 -12.91 23.04
CA GLY A 548 12.13 -12.84 21.71
C GLY A 548 12.74 -11.80 20.76
N ALA A 549 13.77 -11.06 21.17
CA ALA A 549 14.43 -10.09 20.30
C ALA A 549 15.08 -10.72 19.07
N LEU A 550 15.20 -9.94 18.00
CA LEU A 550 16.00 -10.31 16.84
C LEU A 550 17.45 -10.62 17.26
N PRO A 551 18.11 -11.65 16.69
CA PRO A 551 19.49 -11.97 17.03
C PRO A 551 20.49 -10.94 16.45
N GLU A 552 21.71 -10.88 17.02
CA GLU A 552 22.81 -9.98 16.61
C GLU A 552 23.12 -10.02 15.11
N GLU A 553 22.85 -11.14 14.43
CA GLU A 553 23.07 -11.27 12.98
C GLU A 553 22.18 -10.35 12.13
N TYR A 554 21.12 -9.77 12.70
CA TYR A 554 20.30 -8.76 12.05
C TYR A 554 20.78 -7.32 12.31
N ASP A 555 21.84 -7.10 13.12
CA ASP A 555 22.33 -5.75 13.41
C ASP A 555 22.68 -4.99 12.13
N GLY A 556 22.07 -3.83 11.95
CA GLY A 556 22.21 -2.96 10.80
C GLY A 556 21.43 -3.37 9.55
N LYS A 557 20.59 -4.40 9.61
CA LYS A 557 19.69 -4.75 8.52
C LYS A 557 18.46 -3.86 8.51
N HIS A 558 18.13 -3.31 7.35
CA HIS A 558 16.90 -2.56 7.10
C HIS A 558 15.79 -3.52 6.69
N PHE A 559 14.69 -3.53 7.44
CA PHE A 559 13.51 -4.32 7.10
C PHE A 559 12.65 -3.58 6.10
N ILE A 560 12.20 -4.31 5.08
CA ILE A 560 11.31 -3.81 4.03
C ILE A 560 10.18 -4.80 3.82
N ALA A 561 9.03 -4.30 3.38
CA ALA A 561 7.88 -5.14 3.09
C ALA A 561 7.22 -4.77 1.76
N GLU A 562 6.26 -5.61 1.41
CA GLU A 562 5.40 -5.42 0.25
C GLU A 562 3.98 -5.78 0.62
N TRP A 563 3.11 -4.79 0.49
CA TRP A 563 1.71 -4.89 0.85
C TRP A 563 0.90 -5.81 -0.10
N GLY A 564 1.01 -5.65 -1.41
CA GLY A 564 0.27 -6.46 -2.38
C GLY A 564 0.88 -7.85 -2.62
N ALA A 565 2.19 -7.99 -2.48
CA ALA A 565 2.92 -9.23 -2.73
C ALA A 565 3.26 -10.03 -1.46
N ASN A 566 2.83 -9.55 -0.28
CA ASN A 566 2.88 -10.29 0.99
C ASN A 566 4.24 -10.86 1.35
N TRP A 567 5.30 -10.06 1.24
CA TRP A 567 6.65 -10.49 1.66
C TRP A 567 7.31 -9.52 2.63
N LEU A 568 8.20 -10.06 3.47
CA LEU A 568 9.17 -9.33 4.28
C LEU A 568 10.59 -9.69 3.84
N LYS A 569 11.44 -8.68 3.75
CA LYS A 569 12.86 -8.85 3.41
C LYS A 569 13.73 -7.93 4.26
N THR A 570 15.02 -8.23 4.28
CA THR A 570 16.06 -7.39 4.86
C THR A 570 17.00 -6.91 3.78
N VAL A 571 17.47 -5.68 3.90
CA VAL A 571 18.46 -5.05 3.01
C VAL A 571 19.70 -4.70 3.83
N GLU A 572 20.87 -5.01 3.26
CA GLU A 572 22.16 -4.55 3.76
C GLU A 572 22.76 -3.52 2.81
N TYR A 573 23.42 -2.51 3.39
CA TYR A 573 24.06 -1.43 2.64
C TYR A 573 25.57 -1.40 2.93
N ALA A 574 26.34 -1.06 1.90
CA ALA A 574 27.74 -0.68 2.06
C ALA A 574 27.88 0.71 2.69
N GLU A 575 29.12 1.08 3.08
CA GLU A 575 29.42 2.41 3.65
C GLU A 575 29.07 3.57 2.71
N ASP A 576 29.02 3.33 1.39
CA ASP A 576 28.64 4.33 0.39
C ASP A 576 27.14 4.36 0.10
N GLY A 577 26.33 3.59 0.85
CA GLY A 577 24.88 3.51 0.70
C GLY A 577 24.40 2.53 -0.38
N SER A 578 25.30 1.89 -1.14
CA SER A 578 24.89 0.90 -2.15
C SER A 578 24.38 -0.40 -1.52
N VAL A 579 23.37 -1.02 -2.16
CA VAL A 579 22.81 -2.31 -1.71
C VAL A 579 23.84 -3.43 -1.87
N THR A 580 24.09 -4.19 -0.80
CA THR A 580 25.02 -5.33 -0.81
C THR A 580 24.35 -6.68 -0.71
N ASP A 581 23.21 -6.76 -0.04
CA ASP A 581 22.44 -8.00 0.10
C ASP A 581 20.95 -7.71 0.27
N ILE A 582 20.12 -8.62 -0.23
CA ILE A 582 18.68 -8.66 0.04
C ILE A 582 18.30 -10.10 0.38
N ALA A 583 17.79 -10.31 1.58
CA ALA A 583 17.41 -11.63 2.07
C ALA A 583 15.94 -11.68 2.49
N ALA A 584 15.25 -12.77 2.17
CA ALA A 584 13.89 -13.00 2.67
C ALA A 584 13.89 -13.15 4.19
N PHE A 585 12.88 -12.59 4.83
CA PHE A 585 12.62 -12.72 6.25
C PHE A 585 11.27 -13.41 6.44
N MET A 586 11.24 -14.50 7.21
CA MET A 586 10.06 -15.36 7.37
C MET A 586 9.39 -15.74 6.03
N PRO A 587 10.11 -16.35 5.07
CA PRO A 587 9.61 -16.58 3.71
C PRO A 587 8.43 -17.55 3.61
N ASN A 588 8.10 -18.27 4.69
CA ASN A 588 6.96 -19.20 4.71
C ASN A 588 5.82 -18.69 5.62
N ALA A 589 5.98 -17.52 6.24
CA ALA A 589 4.92 -16.94 7.04
C ALA A 589 3.78 -16.47 6.15
N LYS A 590 2.55 -16.77 6.55
CA LYS A 590 1.36 -16.16 5.95
C LYS A 590 1.29 -14.70 6.39
N LEU A 591 1.53 -13.80 5.45
CA LEU A 591 1.42 -12.36 5.62
C LEU A 591 0.14 -11.85 4.96
N LEU A 592 -0.49 -10.85 5.57
CA LEU A 592 -1.75 -10.24 5.13
C LEU A 592 -1.58 -8.73 4.97
N SER A 593 -0.98 -8.36 3.85
CA SER A 593 -0.67 -7.00 3.46
C SER A 593 0.11 -6.24 4.54
N PRO A 594 1.40 -6.61 4.77
CA PRO A 594 2.29 -5.89 5.69
C PRO A 594 2.28 -4.40 5.37
N MET A 595 1.97 -3.59 6.38
CA MET A 595 1.70 -2.17 6.17
C MET A 595 2.57 -1.25 7.02
N ASP A 596 2.93 -1.70 8.23
CA ASP A 596 3.84 -0.96 9.10
C ASP A 596 4.67 -1.92 9.95
N LEU A 597 5.88 -1.50 10.29
CA LEU A 597 6.88 -2.33 10.98
C LEU A 597 7.60 -1.49 12.02
N GLU A 598 7.70 -2.00 13.25
CA GLU A 598 8.40 -1.28 14.32
C GLU A 598 9.32 -2.17 15.15
N ILE A 599 10.41 -1.61 15.64
CA ILE A 599 11.31 -2.33 16.57
C ILE A 599 11.12 -1.76 17.96
N GLY A 600 10.52 -2.57 18.84
CA GLY A 600 10.33 -2.17 20.22
C GLY A 600 11.63 -1.99 20.99
N PRO A 601 11.61 -1.32 22.15
CA PRO A 601 12.79 -1.10 22.99
C PRO A 601 13.44 -2.39 23.50
N ASN A 602 12.70 -3.50 23.45
CA ASN A 602 13.18 -4.86 23.76
C ASN A 602 13.91 -5.53 22.57
N GLY A 603 13.96 -4.92 21.39
CA GLY A 603 14.53 -5.50 20.16
C GLY A 603 13.63 -6.50 19.45
N VAL A 604 12.34 -6.54 19.79
CA VAL A 604 11.33 -7.37 19.11
C VAL A 604 10.74 -6.59 17.95
N LEU A 605 10.53 -7.26 16.81
CA LEU A 605 9.87 -6.68 15.65
C LEU A 605 8.35 -6.78 15.82
N TYR A 606 7.65 -5.70 15.55
CA TYR A 606 6.21 -5.58 15.53
C TYR A 606 5.77 -5.33 14.09
N LEU A 607 4.63 -5.89 13.73
CA LEU A 607 4.08 -5.85 12.38
C LEU A 607 2.61 -5.46 12.46
N LEU A 608 2.23 -4.44 11.70
CA LEU A 608 0.85 -4.14 11.36
C LEU A 608 0.52 -4.72 9.99
N GLU A 609 -0.58 -5.44 9.92
CA GLU A 609 -1.15 -6.00 8.70
C GLU A 609 -2.48 -5.31 8.41
N TRP A 610 -2.63 -4.80 7.18
CA TRP A 610 -3.88 -4.23 6.69
C TRP A 610 -4.97 -5.29 6.55
N GLY A 611 -4.58 -6.54 6.31
CA GLY A 611 -5.52 -7.65 6.11
C GLY A 611 -5.71 -8.03 4.65
N GLU A 612 -6.85 -8.66 4.37
CA GLU A 612 -7.21 -9.16 3.03
C GLU A 612 -7.98 -8.09 2.23
N GLY A 613 -7.56 -7.91 0.97
CA GLY A 613 -8.19 -6.97 0.04
C GLY A 613 -8.01 -5.49 0.40
N TYR A 614 -8.55 -4.62 -0.44
CA TYR A 614 -8.47 -3.16 -0.25
C TYR A 614 -9.38 -2.65 0.89
N GLU A 615 -10.42 -3.40 1.26
CA GLU A 615 -11.32 -3.04 2.37
C GLU A 615 -10.74 -3.41 3.75
N GLY A 616 -9.70 -4.25 3.82
CA GLY A 616 -8.95 -4.51 5.05
C GLY A 616 -9.67 -5.43 6.05
N SER A 617 -10.11 -6.62 5.63
CA SER A 617 -10.64 -7.62 6.56
C SER A 617 -9.50 -8.38 7.27
N ASN A 618 -9.73 -8.84 8.51
CA ASN A 618 -8.71 -9.53 9.31
C ASN A 618 -7.44 -8.71 9.63
N ALA A 619 -7.51 -7.38 9.55
CA ALA A 619 -6.40 -6.50 9.91
C ALA A 619 -5.94 -6.76 11.35
N GLY A 620 -4.64 -6.70 11.61
CA GLY A 620 -4.10 -7.11 12.91
C GLY A 620 -2.72 -6.58 13.21
N ILE A 621 -2.38 -6.60 14.50
CA ILE A 621 -1.05 -6.23 15.00
C ILE A 621 -0.41 -7.48 15.59
N TYR A 622 0.86 -7.70 15.26
CA TYR A 622 1.60 -8.91 15.61
C TYR A 622 2.96 -8.56 16.22
N ARG A 623 3.47 -9.44 17.08
CA ARG A 623 4.88 -9.52 17.48
C ARG A 623 5.55 -10.66 16.74
N ILE A 624 6.75 -10.41 16.25
CA ILE A 624 7.62 -11.41 15.65
C ILE A 624 8.73 -11.72 16.65
N GLU A 625 8.63 -12.87 17.31
CA GLU A 625 9.51 -13.26 18.41
C GLU A 625 10.49 -14.35 17.97
N HIS A 626 11.77 -14.19 18.26
CA HIS A 626 12.79 -15.21 18.01
C HIS A 626 12.78 -16.30 19.10
N ASP A 627 12.69 -17.57 18.69
CA ASP A 627 12.56 -18.74 19.59
C ASP A 627 13.78 -18.99 20.50
N GLY A 628 14.91 -18.36 20.18
CA GLY A 628 16.23 -18.73 20.72
C GLY A 628 16.76 -17.94 21.92
N GLN A 629 16.05 -16.94 22.45
CA GLN A 629 16.53 -16.15 23.61
C GLN A 629 15.66 -16.35 24.84
N SER A 630 15.94 -17.42 25.60
CA SER A 630 15.57 -17.47 27.02
C SER A 630 16.68 -16.80 27.84
N GLY A 631 16.35 -15.70 28.50
CA GLY A 631 17.26 -14.98 29.41
C GLY A 631 17.70 -15.79 30.63
#